data_AF-A0A0G0WMZ0-F1
#
_entry.id   AF-A0A0G0WMZ0-F1
#
_cell.length_a   1.000
_cell.length_b   1.000
_cell.length_c   1.000
_cell.angle_alpha   90.00
_cell.angle_beta   90.00
_cell.angle_gamma   90.00
#
_symmetry.space_group_name_H-M   'P 1'
#
loop_
_entity.id
_entity.type
_entity.pdbx_description
1 polymer ?
#
loop_
_entity_poly.entity_id
_entity_poly.type
_entity_poly.pdbx_seq_one_letter_code
_entity_poly.pdbx_strand_id
1 'polypeptide(L)'
;MFKNYLATKTDLETIEEGLKAAWRPELNFVFRKKELIGSIIVVSYDSKYIYLWIPVRNKPGNYFLRKISHSLSIPPEYHYAWYAGLWEKIEELLPASIKKASRFAVPRIGGGLLTSFIGLQKSFRTRNNPYTTRESYLATIIHEFGHIYWSQHRLWWCSDKKENLQCLKTAIQLYRKQRKTPKIHLWIPCIEGISELFASCTEYCASELFWPRHKRNLDLFAQNWLEKLTSDEKKKDLDKEDSVLEPSRDPHTFAMVYGKILITYYPRTWFKILFTRPKIF
;
A
#
# COMPACT_ATOMS: atom_id res chain seq x y z
N MET A 1 -11.80 9.97 -20.38
CA MET A 1 -11.44 11.34 -19.97
C MET A 1 -10.00 11.72 -20.39
N PHE A 2 -9.00 10.83 -20.26
CA PHE A 2 -7.58 11.20 -20.41
C PHE A 2 -6.89 10.76 -21.72
N LYS A 3 -7.65 10.47 -22.79
CA LYS A 3 -7.10 9.91 -24.04
C LYS A 3 -5.97 10.74 -24.68
N ASN A 4 -5.95 12.05 -24.45
CA ASN A 4 -4.95 12.98 -24.99
C ASN A 4 -4.23 13.77 -23.89
N TYR A 5 -4.33 13.33 -22.63
CA TYR A 5 -3.71 14.03 -21.51
C TYR A 5 -2.18 13.86 -21.56
N LEU A 6 -1.44 14.94 -21.34
CA LEU A 6 0.02 14.91 -21.21
C LEU A 6 0.43 15.47 -19.84
N ALA A 7 1.43 14.85 -19.22
CA ALA A 7 1.89 15.26 -17.90
C ALA A 7 2.38 16.71 -17.93
N THR A 8 1.84 17.50 -17.01
CA THR A 8 2.33 18.85 -16.74
C THR A 8 3.60 18.79 -15.90
N LYS A 9 4.33 19.91 -15.86
CA LYS A 9 5.46 20.07 -14.94
C LYS A 9 5.04 19.84 -13.49
N THR A 10 3.87 20.35 -13.10
CA THR A 10 3.31 20.20 -11.75
C THR A 10 3.02 18.75 -11.37
N ASP A 11 2.56 17.90 -12.30
CA ASP A 11 2.36 16.48 -11.99
C ASP A 11 3.69 15.80 -11.62
N LEU A 12 4.72 16.04 -12.44
CA LEU A 12 6.03 15.41 -12.26
C LEU A 12 6.73 15.89 -10.99
N GLU A 13 6.72 17.20 -10.73
CA GLU A 13 7.29 17.80 -9.51
C GLU A 13 6.56 17.33 -8.25
N THR A 14 5.25 17.10 -8.34
CA THR A 14 4.48 16.59 -7.20
C THR A 14 4.85 15.15 -6.88
N ILE A 15 5.08 14.29 -7.88
CA ILE A 15 5.60 12.94 -7.62
C ILE A 15 6.97 13.05 -6.94
N GLU A 16 7.88 13.86 -7.47
CA GLU A 16 9.21 14.06 -6.88
C GLU A 16 9.17 14.57 -5.43
N GLU A 17 8.22 15.43 -5.10
CA GLU A 17 7.98 15.86 -3.72
C GLU A 17 7.52 14.71 -2.83
N GLY A 18 6.59 13.87 -3.31
CA GLY A 18 6.15 12.66 -2.61
C GLY A 18 7.30 11.69 -2.35
N LEU A 19 8.17 11.50 -3.36
CA LEU A 19 9.38 10.71 -3.21
C LEU A 19 10.29 11.30 -2.13
N LYS A 20 10.56 12.61 -2.14
CA LYS A 20 11.38 13.27 -1.11
C LYS A 20 10.77 13.14 0.29
N ALA A 21 9.44 13.25 0.42
CA ALA A 21 8.74 13.10 1.69
C ALA A 21 9.00 11.74 2.34
N ALA A 22 9.03 10.64 1.56
CA ALA A 22 9.33 9.29 2.09
C ALA A 22 10.72 9.19 2.77
N TRP A 23 11.65 10.08 2.41
CA TRP A 23 13.02 10.11 2.93
C TRP A 23 13.26 11.14 4.02
N ARG A 24 12.24 11.92 4.38
CA ARG A 24 12.34 12.91 5.46
C ARG A 24 12.62 12.26 6.82
N PRO A 25 13.48 12.85 7.68
CA PRO A 25 13.81 12.30 9.00
C PRO A 25 12.60 12.06 9.89
N GLU A 26 11.55 12.86 9.74
CA GLU A 26 10.31 12.77 10.51
C GLU A 26 9.61 11.41 10.31
N LEU A 27 9.81 10.73 9.17
CA LEU A 27 9.28 9.39 8.92
C LEU A 27 10.23 8.25 9.31
N ASN A 28 11.38 8.52 9.96
CA ASN A 28 12.32 7.47 10.35
C ASN A 28 11.76 6.50 11.40
N PHE A 29 10.74 6.89 12.15
CA PHE A 29 10.09 5.96 13.09
C PHE A 29 9.22 4.94 12.36
N VAL A 30 8.65 5.27 11.19
CA VAL A 30 7.93 4.33 10.32
C VAL A 30 8.93 3.54 9.47
N PHE A 31 9.71 4.25 8.65
CA PHE A 31 10.70 3.68 7.74
C PHE A 31 12.09 3.60 8.38
N ARG A 32 12.19 2.88 9.50
CA ARG A 32 13.43 2.75 10.27
C ARG A 32 14.56 2.09 9.49
N LYS A 33 14.23 1.12 8.64
CA LYS A 33 15.15 0.42 7.73
C LYS A 33 15.03 0.98 6.32
N LYS A 34 15.58 2.16 6.06
CA LYS A 34 15.43 2.88 4.78
C LYS A 34 15.89 2.06 3.56
N GLU A 35 16.80 1.11 3.75
CA GLU A 35 17.24 0.16 2.73
C GLU A 35 16.08 -0.64 2.11
N LEU A 36 15.01 -0.91 2.86
CA LEU A 36 13.85 -1.67 2.39
C LEU A 36 12.94 -0.90 1.43
N ILE A 37 13.03 0.44 1.43
CA ILE A 37 12.38 1.31 0.44
C ILE A 37 13.37 1.89 -0.57
N GLY A 38 14.66 1.56 -0.43
CA GLY A 38 15.76 2.16 -1.20
C GLY A 38 15.79 1.78 -2.68
N SER A 39 15.15 0.67 -3.05
CA SER A 39 15.14 0.13 -4.41
C SER A 39 13.80 0.29 -5.13
N ILE A 40 12.83 1.00 -4.52
CA ILE A 40 11.49 1.19 -5.10
C ILE A 40 11.60 1.98 -6.40
N ILE A 41 11.03 1.42 -7.46
CA ILE A 41 10.81 2.14 -8.71
C ILE A 41 9.40 2.72 -8.68
N VAL A 42 9.30 4.00 -8.99
CA VAL A 42 8.01 4.70 -9.07
C VAL A 42 7.65 4.90 -10.52
N VAL A 43 6.41 4.54 -10.87
CA VAL A 43 5.91 4.62 -12.25
C VAL A 43 4.61 5.40 -12.30
N SER A 44 4.54 6.35 -13.21
CA SER A 44 3.29 7.04 -13.56
C SER A 44 3.21 7.18 -15.09
N TYR A 45 2.07 7.61 -15.60
CA TYR A 45 1.79 7.55 -17.03
C TYR A 45 0.73 8.55 -17.46
N ASP A 46 0.89 9.03 -18.70
CA ASP A 46 -0.09 9.84 -19.42
C ASP A 46 -0.52 9.12 -20.71
N SER A 47 -1.10 9.85 -21.68
CA SER A 47 -1.54 9.24 -22.95
C SER A 47 -0.40 8.80 -23.89
N LYS A 48 0.85 9.23 -23.64
CA LYS A 48 1.98 9.07 -24.56
C LYS A 48 3.22 8.47 -23.91
N TYR A 49 3.44 8.71 -22.62
CA TYR A 49 4.65 8.36 -21.91
C TYR A 49 4.37 7.63 -20.59
N ILE A 50 5.18 6.60 -20.35
CA ILE A 50 5.43 6.03 -19.03
C ILE A 50 6.64 6.77 -18.44
N TYR A 51 6.46 7.32 -17.24
CA TYR A 51 7.46 8.00 -16.45
C TYR A 51 7.98 7.05 -15.38
N LEU A 52 9.28 6.82 -15.35
CA LEU A 52 9.95 5.95 -14.38
C LEU A 52 10.93 6.77 -13.56
N TRP A 53 10.71 6.84 -12.25
CA TRP A 53 11.68 7.35 -11.30
C TRP A 53 12.48 6.16 -10.76
N ILE A 54 13.75 6.11 -11.16
CA ILE A 54 14.69 5.04 -10.81
C ILE A 54 15.61 5.53 -9.69
N PRO A 55 15.70 4.84 -8.54
CA PRO A 55 16.51 5.30 -7.42
C PRO A 55 18.00 5.31 -7.77
N VAL A 56 18.70 6.37 -7.37
CA VAL A 56 20.14 6.53 -7.59
C VAL A 56 20.89 5.73 -6.51
N ARG A 57 21.59 4.66 -6.91
CA ARG A 57 22.24 3.71 -5.98
C ARG A 57 23.06 4.34 -4.86
N ASN A 58 23.81 5.41 -5.17
CA ASN A 58 24.73 6.04 -4.21
C ASN A 58 24.16 7.29 -3.53
N LYS A 59 22.89 7.64 -3.79
CA LYS A 59 22.24 8.83 -3.24
C LYS A 59 20.81 8.50 -2.83
N PRO A 60 20.60 7.86 -1.66
CA PRO A 60 19.27 7.50 -1.17
C PRO A 60 18.32 8.71 -1.19
N GLY A 61 17.06 8.48 -1.57
CA GLY A 61 16.06 9.53 -1.75
C GLY A 61 16.16 10.35 -3.03
N ASN A 62 17.19 10.13 -3.86
CA ASN A 62 17.28 10.75 -5.18
C ASN A 62 16.89 9.74 -6.26
N TYR A 63 16.21 10.25 -7.29
CA TYR A 63 15.70 9.45 -8.40
C TYR A 63 16.09 10.08 -9.74
N PHE A 64 16.38 9.24 -10.73
CA PHE A 64 16.50 9.63 -12.12
C PHE A 64 15.17 9.40 -12.83
N LEU A 65 14.65 10.43 -13.49
CA LEU A 65 13.44 10.32 -14.31
C LEU A 65 13.79 9.85 -15.73
N ARG A 66 13.25 8.69 -16.12
CA ARG A 66 13.26 8.17 -17.49
C ARG A 66 11.85 8.23 -18.06
N LYS A 67 11.73 8.58 -19.35
CA LYS A 67 10.47 8.53 -20.10
C LYS A 67 10.53 7.41 -21.14
N ILE A 68 9.43 6.68 -21.32
CA ILE A 68 9.26 5.64 -22.33
C ILE A 68 7.99 5.96 -23.11
N SER A 69 8.10 6.10 -24.43
CA SER A 69 6.91 6.30 -25.27
C SER A 69 6.11 5.01 -25.38
N HIS A 70 4.78 5.11 -25.37
CA HIS A 70 3.87 3.99 -25.58
C HIS A 70 2.66 4.40 -26.42
N SER A 71 1.88 3.40 -26.82
CA SER A 71 0.60 3.54 -27.50
C SER A 71 -0.57 2.93 -26.72
N LEU A 72 -0.35 2.52 -25.47
CA LEU A 72 -1.39 1.95 -24.62
C LEU A 72 -2.52 2.95 -24.34
N SER A 73 -3.76 2.49 -24.50
CA SER A 73 -4.92 3.15 -23.92
C SER A 73 -5.06 2.69 -22.47
N ILE A 74 -4.76 3.58 -21.53
CA ILE A 74 -4.78 3.26 -20.11
C ILE A 74 -6.18 3.53 -19.52
N PRO A 75 -6.83 2.51 -18.94
CA PRO A 75 -8.15 2.67 -18.35
C PRO A 75 -8.18 3.63 -17.13
N PRO A 76 -9.30 4.34 -16.88
CA PRO A 76 -9.44 5.25 -15.75
C PRO A 76 -9.16 4.62 -14.38
N GLU A 77 -9.42 3.32 -14.21
CA GLU A 77 -9.17 2.58 -12.97
C GLU A 77 -7.68 2.61 -12.56
N TYR A 78 -6.76 2.76 -13.51
CA TYR A 78 -5.34 2.88 -13.21
C TYR A 78 -4.92 4.32 -12.90
N HIS A 79 -5.78 5.30 -13.17
CA HIS A 79 -5.50 6.71 -12.92
C HIS A 79 -6.07 7.24 -11.59
N TYR A 80 -7.07 6.60 -10.98
CA TYR A 80 -7.73 7.13 -9.78
C TYR A 80 -7.02 6.77 -8.46
N ALA A 81 -6.06 5.85 -8.49
CA ALA A 81 -5.34 5.40 -7.31
C ALA A 81 -3.85 5.12 -7.60
N TRP A 82 -3.11 4.93 -6.52
CA TRP A 82 -1.76 4.41 -6.53
C TRP A 82 -1.77 2.98 -5.98
N TYR A 83 -0.79 2.17 -6.38
CA TYR A 83 -0.73 0.76 -6.03
C TYR A 83 0.70 0.29 -5.80
N ALA A 84 0.88 -0.64 -4.86
CA ALA A 84 2.09 -1.41 -4.62
C ALA A 84 2.26 -2.52 -5.66
N GLY A 85 2.42 -2.10 -6.91
CA GLY A 85 2.50 -2.94 -8.09
C GLY A 85 2.20 -2.11 -9.32
N LEU A 86 2.06 -2.77 -10.46
CA LEU A 86 1.72 -2.11 -11.72
C LEU A 86 0.73 -2.96 -12.49
N TRP A 87 -0.02 -2.31 -13.37
CA TRP A 87 -0.78 -3.02 -14.39
C TRP A 87 0.16 -3.79 -15.31
N GLU A 88 -0.15 -5.06 -15.57
CA GLU A 88 0.68 -5.97 -16.37
C GLU A 88 1.11 -5.36 -17.72
N LYS A 89 0.20 -4.69 -18.43
CA LYS A 89 0.55 -4.06 -19.72
C LYS A 89 1.59 -2.94 -19.60
N ILE A 90 1.62 -2.23 -18.46
CA ILE A 90 2.67 -1.24 -18.18
C ILE A 90 3.98 -1.94 -17.85
N GLU A 91 3.94 -3.03 -17.06
CA GLU A 91 5.12 -3.82 -16.75
C GLU A 91 5.81 -4.36 -18.00
N GLU A 92 5.04 -4.76 -19.01
CA GLU A 92 5.56 -5.28 -20.26
C GLU A 92 6.43 -4.30 -21.04
N LEU A 93 6.20 -3.00 -20.85
CA LEU A 93 6.92 -1.91 -21.51
C LEU A 93 8.16 -1.43 -20.74
N LEU A 94 8.37 -1.93 -19.51
CA LEU A 94 9.53 -1.55 -18.72
C LEU A 94 10.81 -2.22 -19.24
N PRO A 95 11.99 -1.62 -19.02
CA PRO A 95 13.27 -2.23 -19.34
C PRO A 95 13.41 -3.64 -18.79
N ALA A 96 14.07 -4.54 -19.51
CA ALA A 96 14.20 -5.95 -19.14
C ALA A 96 14.79 -6.16 -17.73
N SER A 97 15.72 -5.30 -17.30
CA SER A 97 16.30 -5.30 -15.96
C SER A 97 15.28 -5.04 -14.84
N ILE A 98 14.20 -4.33 -15.15
CA ILE A 98 13.08 -4.05 -14.25
C ILE A 98 12.03 -5.14 -14.40
N LYS A 99 11.52 -5.36 -15.63
CA LYS A 99 10.42 -6.30 -15.94
C LYS A 99 10.71 -7.73 -15.45
N LYS A 100 11.92 -8.24 -15.65
CA LYS A 100 12.28 -9.63 -15.29
C LYS A 100 12.65 -9.81 -13.83
N ALA A 101 12.83 -8.73 -13.08
CA ALA A 101 13.13 -8.81 -11.66
C ALA A 101 11.87 -9.20 -10.86
N SER A 102 12.06 -9.93 -9.77
CA SER A 102 10.95 -10.20 -8.84
C SER A 102 10.52 -8.90 -8.14
N ARG A 103 9.26 -8.84 -7.71
CA ARG A 103 8.72 -7.74 -6.89
C ARG A 103 9.51 -7.48 -5.60
N PHE A 104 10.32 -8.45 -5.15
CA PHE A 104 11.20 -8.29 -3.99
C PHE A 104 12.57 -7.73 -4.35
N ALA A 105 13.10 -8.07 -5.53
CA ALA A 105 14.38 -7.55 -5.99
C ALA A 105 14.26 -6.09 -6.48
N VAL A 106 13.18 -5.81 -7.21
CA VAL A 106 12.86 -4.48 -7.73
C VAL A 106 11.39 -4.20 -7.42
N PRO A 107 11.08 -3.73 -6.20
CA PRO A 107 9.72 -3.34 -5.85
C PRO A 107 9.27 -2.14 -6.66
N ARG A 108 7.98 -2.06 -6.91
CA ARG A 108 7.38 -1.06 -7.81
C ARG A 108 6.13 -0.51 -7.14
N ILE A 109 5.94 0.78 -7.29
CA ILE A 109 4.65 1.41 -7.05
C ILE A 109 4.26 2.18 -8.30
N GLY A 110 2.96 2.33 -8.55
CA GLY A 110 2.52 3.21 -9.60
C GLY A 110 1.06 3.58 -9.56
N GLY A 111 0.74 4.64 -10.29
CA GLY A 111 -0.59 5.24 -10.30
C GLY A 111 -0.70 6.40 -11.27
N GLY A 112 -1.90 6.96 -11.35
CA GLY A 112 -2.16 8.13 -12.18
C GLY A 112 -1.38 9.38 -11.76
N LEU A 113 -1.21 10.30 -12.70
CA LEU A 113 -0.67 11.64 -12.43
C LEU A 113 -1.65 12.47 -11.60
N LEU A 114 -1.14 13.46 -10.86
CA LEU A 114 -1.90 14.34 -9.95
C LEU A 114 -3.23 14.83 -10.56
N THR A 115 -3.18 15.37 -11.77
CA THR A 115 -4.37 15.95 -12.42
C THR A 115 -5.44 14.90 -12.71
N SER A 116 -5.02 13.73 -13.24
CA SER A 116 -5.93 12.63 -13.52
C SER A 116 -6.49 12.01 -12.25
N PHE A 117 -5.64 11.81 -11.24
CA PHE A 117 -6.03 11.29 -9.93
C PHE A 117 -7.08 12.19 -9.27
N ILE A 118 -6.80 13.48 -9.11
CA ILE A 118 -7.74 14.41 -8.47
C ILE A 118 -9.03 14.54 -9.28
N GLY A 119 -8.92 14.60 -10.62
CA GLY A 119 -10.08 14.68 -11.50
C GLY A 119 -11.03 13.50 -11.33
N LEU A 120 -10.49 12.29 -11.27
CA LEU A 120 -11.27 11.07 -11.02
C LEU A 120 -11.81 11.02 -9.59
N GLN A 121 -10.99 11.36 -8.60
CA GLN A 121 -11.40 11.35 -7.19
C GLN A 121 -12.57 12.30 -6.93
N LYS A 122 -12.58 13.48 -7.55
CA LYS A 122 -13.69 14.43 -7.48
C LYS A 122 -14.96 13.96 -8.19
N SER A 123 -14.84 13.02 -9.14
CA SER A 123 -16.00 12.48 -9.86
C SER A 123 -16.79 11.47 -9.04
N PHE A 124 -16.19 10.86 -8.01
CA PHE A 124 -16.90 10.01 -7.07
C PHE A 124 -17.84 10.86 -6.20
N ARG A 125 -19.13 10.51 -6.16
CA ARG A 125 -20.17 11.20 -5.39
C ARG A 125 -20.11 10.84 -3.89
N THR A 126 -18.92 10.79 -3.32
CA THR A 126 -18.71 10.50 -1.90
C THR A 126 -18.57 11.83 -1.14
N ARG A 127 -19.51 12.11 -0.25
CA ARG A 127 -19.44 13.29 0.63
C ARG A 127 -18.13 13.23 1.43
N ASN A 128 -17.37 14.32 1.42
CA ASN A 128 -16.09 14.45 2.12
C ASN A 128 -14.98 13.50 1.65
N ASN A 129 -14.89 13.17 0.35
CA ASN A 129 -13.77 12.38 -0.18
C ASN A 129 -12.41 13.05 0.17
N PRO A 130 -11.53 12.42 0.97
CA PRO A 130 -10.26 13.02 1.37
C PRO A 130 -9.21 13.04 0.25
N TYR A 131 -9.43 12.30 -0.84
CA TYR A 131 -8.48 12.08 -1.94
C TYR A 131 -8.59 13.08 -3.09
N THR A 132 -9.19 14.26 -2.86
CA THR A 132 -9.45 15.25 -3.92
C THR A 132 -8.44 16.41 -3.97
N THR A 133 -7.31 16.30 -3.28
CA THR A 133 -6.32 17.40 -3.15
C THR A 133 -4.92 16.92 -3.49
N ARG A 134 -3.99 17.87 -3.63
CA ARG A 134 -2.59 17.56 -3.91
C ARG A 134 -1.92 16.86 -2.75
N GLU A 135 -2.27 17.27 -1.53
CA GLU A 135 -1.76 16.68 -0.31
C GLU A 135 -2.16 15.21 -0.18
N SER A 136 -3.41 14.86 -0.50
CA SER A 136 -3.83 13.46 -0.47
C SER A 136 -3.18 12.64 -1.57
N TYR A 137 -2.96 13.21 -2.75
CA TYR A 137 -2.14 12.56 -3.77
C TYR A 137 -0.72 12.24 -3.26
N LEU A 138 -0.05 13.19 -2.61
CA LEU A 138 1.26 12.94 -1.99
C LEU A 138 1.20 11.86 -0.91
N ALA A 139 0.15 11.88 -0.08
CA ALA A 139 -0.07 10.89 0.97
C ALA A 139 -0.26 9.47 0.41
N THR A 140 -0.99 9.32 -0.71
CA THR A 140 -1.14 8.01 -1.37
C THR A 140 0.18 7.45 -1.91
N ILE A 141 1.11 8.29 -2.37
CA ILE A 141 2.46 7.81 -2.74
C ILE A 141 3.17 7.25 -1.49
N ILE A 142 3.06 7.92 -0.35
CA ILE A 142 3.66 7.46 0.92
C ILE A 142 2.97 6.19 1.45
N HIS A 143 1.66 6.06 1.26
CA HIS A 143 0.88 4.86 1.57
C HIS A 143 1.47 3.63 0.86
N GLU A 144 1.75 3.72 -0.44
CA GLU A 144 2.34 2.61 -1.20
C GLU A 144 3.77 2.27 -0.75
N PHE A 145 4.55 3.26 -0.31
CA PHE A 145 5.84 2.98 0.35
C PHE A 145 5.65 2.17 1.64
N GLY A 146 4.56 2.39 2.37
CA GLY A 146 4.14 1.59 3.52
C GLY A 146 3.93 0.11 3.17
N HIS A 147 3.15 -0.17 2.11
CA HIS A 147 2.95 -1.52 1.61
C HIS A 147 4.25 -2.21 1.20
N ILE A 148 5.09 -1.53 0.41
CA ILE A 148 6.36 -2.12 0.01
C ILE A 148 7.23 -2.38 1.23
N TYR A 149 7.37 -1.42 2.14
CA TYR A 149 8.17 -1.58 3.35
C TYR A 149 7.73 -2.80 4.17
N TRP A 150 6.42 -2.92 4.43
CA TRP A 150 5.82 -4.08 5.09
C TRP A 150 6.17 -5.37 4.34
N SER A 151 6.02 -5.37 3.01
CA SER A 151 6.26 -6.56 2.21
C SER A 151 7.72 -7.05 2.20
N GLN A 152 8.67 -6.11 2.26
CA GLN A 152 10.10 -6.40 2.25
C GLN A 152 10.62 -6.91 3.59
N HIS A 153 9.94 -6.59 4.70
CA HIS A 153 10.28 -7.15 6.01
C HIS A 153 10.06 -8.67 6.06
N ARG A 154 9.26 -9.24 5.14
CA ARG A 154 9.08 -10.69 5.01
C ARG A 154 8.63 -11.35 6.32
N LEU A 155 7.92 -10.64 7.20
CA LEU A 155 7.59 -11.14 8.54
C LEU A 155 6.48 -12.20 8.56
N TRP A 156 5.80 -12.42 7.43
CA TRP A 156 4.82 -13.49 7.24
C TRP A 156 5.47 -14.90 7.25
N TRP A 157 4.73 -15.88 7.77
CA TRP A 157 5.16 -17.29 7.91
C TRP A 157 5.69 -17.91 6.61
N CYS A 158 5.11 -17.56 5.46
CA CYS A 158 5.58 -18.00 4.14
C CYS A 158 7.00 -17.54 3.78
N SER A 159 7.66 -16.70 4.57
CA SER A 159 9.07 -16.37 4.40
C SER A 159 10.02 -17.22 5.24
N ASP A 160 9.51 -17.99 6.21
CA ASP A 160 10.33 -18.91 6.98
C ASP A 160 10.46 -20.23 6.20
N LYS A 161 11.60 -20.41 5.55
CA LYS A 161 11.88 -21.60 4.75
C LYS A 161 11.76 -22.89 5.58
N LYS A 162 12.13 -22.87 6.86
CA LYS A 162 12.11 -24.07 7.70
C LYS A 162 10.67 -24.44 8.06
N GLU A 163 9.88 -23.47 8.53
CA GLU A 163 8.44 -23.67 8.83
C GLU A 163 7.67 -24.10 7.57
N ASN A 164 7.94 -23.45 6.42
CA ASN A 164 7.33 -23.82 5.14
C ASN A 164 7.65 -25.26 4.72
N LEU A 165 8.92 -25.66 4.78
CA LEU A 165 9.33 -27.03 4.45
C LEU A 165 8.70 -28.05 5.39
N GLN A 166 8.49 -27.70 6.65
CA GLN A 166 7.78 -28.55 7.61
C GLN A 166 6.30 -28.68 7.22
N CYS A 167 5.61 -27.58 6.91
CA CYS A 167 4.23 -27.60 6.45
C CYS A 167 4.06 -28.46 5.18
N LEU A 168 4.93 -28.30 4.19
CA LEU A 168 4.92 -29.08 2.95
C LEU A 168 5.13 -30.59 3.21
N LYS A 169 6.10 -30.95 4.07
CA LYS A 169 6.33 -32.35 4.46
C LYS A 169 5.11 -32.94 5.17
N THR A 170 4.54 -32.21 6.13
CA THR A 170 3.33 -32.63 6.84
C THR A 170 2.16 -32.83 5.87
N ALA A 171 1.95 -31.90 4.93
CA ALA A 171 0.91 -32.02 3.90
C ALA A 171 1.11 -33.30 3.05
N ILE A 172 2.33 -33.58 2.59
CA ILE A 172 2.65 -34.82 1.84
C ILE A 172 2.31 -36.07 2.67
N GLN A 173 2.64 -36.09 3.97
CA GLN A 173 2.35 -37.23 4.84
C GLN A 173 0.84 -37.42 5.06
N LEU A 174 0.09 -36.33 5.20
CA LEU A 174 -1.38 -36.34 5.31
C LEU A 174 -2.03 -36.91 4.03
N TYR A 175 -1.61 -36.44 2.85
CA TYR A 175 -2.09 -36.98 1.57
C TYR A 175 -1.76 -38.46 1.38
N ARG A 176 -0.63 -38.93 1.94
CA ARG A 176 -0.22 -40.34 1.96
C ARG A 176 -0.88 -41.17 3.06
N LYS A 177 -1.82 -40.58 3.83
CA LYS A 177 -2.54 -41.22 4.95
C LYS A 177 -1.60 -41.87 5.98
N GLN A 178 -0.44 -41.26 6.24
CA GLN A 178 0.50 -41.77 7.24
C GLN A 178 -0.07 -41.61 8.66
N ARG A 179 0.06 -42.65 9.50
CA ARG A 179 -0.54 -42.69 10.84
C ARG A 179 0.05 -41.70 11.85
N LYS A 180 1.27 -41.19 11.63
CA LYS A 180 1.93 -40.23 12.52
C LYS A 180 2.39 -39.01 11.73
N THR A 181 1.59 -37.95 11.77
CA THR A 181 1.95 -36.65 11.22
C THR A 181 2.26 -35.68 12.37
N PRO A 182 3.38 -34.94 12.32
CA PRO A 182 3.67 -33.94 13.34
C PRO A 182 2.61 -32.86 13.34
N LYS A 183 2.15 -32.46 14.53
CA LYS A 183 1.31 -31.26 14.69
C LYS A 183 2.13 -30.05 14.24
N ILE A 184 1.56 -29.27 13.34
CA ILE A 184 2.11 -27.99 12.91
C ILE A 184 1.19 -26.88 13.40
N HIS A 185 1.77 -25.81 13.94
CA HIS A 185 1.00 -24.61 14.28
C HIS A 185 0.75 -23.85 12.99
N LEU A 186 -0.50 -23.79 12.55
CA LEU A 186 -0.90 -23.01 11.39
C LEU A 186 -1.31 -21.61 11.86
N TRP A 187 -0.68 -20.61 11.28
CA TRP A 187 -1.11 -19.22 11.41
C TRP A 187 -1.39 -18.68 10.02
N ILE A 188 -2.63 -18.28 9.79
CA ILE A 188 -3.05 -17.65 8.54
C ILE A 188 -3.27 -16.18 8.88
N PRO A 189 -2.28 -15.28 8.64
CA PRO A 189 -2.58 -13.87 8.70
C PRO A 189 -3.62 -13.53 7.65
N CYS A 190 -4.55 -12.63 7.99
CA CYS A 190 -5.17 -11.83 6.94
C CYS A 190 -4.11 -10.86 6.40
N ILE A 191 -3.34 -11.33 5.41
CA ILE A 191 -2.19 -10.63 4.81
C ILE A 191 -2.61 -9.25 4.31
N GLU A 192 -3.78 -9.18 3.68
CA GLU A 192 -4.36 -7.97 3.13
C GLU A 192 -4.71 -6.97 4.24
N GLY A 193 -5.48 -7.39 5.25
CA GLY A 193 -5.83 -6.52 6.38
C GLY A 193 -4.63 -5.97 7.15
N ILE A 194 -3.59 -6.76 7.40
CA ILE A 194 -2.39 -6.27 8.11
C ILE A 194 -1.54 -5.35 7.22
N SER A 195 -1.45 -5.65 5.92
CA SER A 195 -0.76 -4.79 4.95
C SER A 195 -1.42 -3.42 4.86
N GLU A 196 -2.76 -3.38 4.70
CA GLU A 196 -3.55 -2.14 4.70
C GLU A 196 -3.46 -1.41 6.04
N LEU A 197 -3.48 -2.13 7.17
CA LEU A 197 -3.32 -1.55 8.50
C LEU A 197 -1.99 -0.80 8.61
N PHE A 198 -0.89 -1.42 8.14
CA PHE A 198 0.42 -0.77 8.16
C PHE A 198 0.46 0.46 7.25
N ALA A 199 -0.08 0.36 6.03
CA ALA A 199 -0.09 1.44 5.06
C ALA A 199 -0.98 2.61 5.50
N SER A 200 -2.17 2.34 6.03
CA SER A 200 -3.08 3.33 6.60
C SER A 200 -2.48 4.07 7.80
N CYS A 201 -1.79 3.35 8.71
CA CYS A 201 -1.06 4.00 9.81
C CYS A 201 0.04 4.93 9.27
N THR A 202 0.75 4.48 8.24
CA THR A 202 1.83 5.23 7.58
C THR A 202 1.28 6.52 6.94
N GLU A 203 0.20 6.41 6.18
CA GLU A 203 -0.50 7.53 5.55
C GLU A 203 -1.01 8.55 6.58
N TYR A 204 -1.68 8.07 7.62
CA TYR A 204 -2.23 8.95 8.65
C TYR A 204 -1.12 9.72 9.37
N CYS A 205 -0.04 9.05 9.77
CA CYS A 205 1.12 9.70 10.40
C CYS A 205 1.77 10.72 9.45
N ALA A 206 1.96 10.40 8.17
CA ALA A 206 2.52 11.33 7.19
C ALA A 206 1.61 12.55 6.98
N SER A 207 0.31 12.33 6.92
CA SER A 207 -0.70 13.38 6.81
C SER A 207 -0.69 14.32 8.01
N GLU A 208 -0.55 13.78 9.22
CA GLU A 208 -0.42 14.59 10.43
C GLU A 208 0.84 15.46 10.41
N LEU A 209 1.97 14.89 9.98
CA LEU A 209 3.27 15.58 10.00
C LEU A 209 3.41 16.64 8.91
N PHE A 210 2.90 16.35 7.70
CA PHE A 210 3.19 17.16 6.51
C PHE A 210 1.97 17.85 5.92
N TRP A 211 0.78 17.28 6.10
CA TRP A 211 -0.44 17.76 5.45
C TRP A 211 -1.64 17.84 6.40
N PRO A 212 -1.62 18.74 7.41
CA PRO A 212 -2.64 18.78 8.46
C PRO A 212 -4.07 18.96 7.94
N ARG A 213 -4.25 19.64 6.79
CA ARG A 213 -5.55 19.77 6.14
C ARG A 213 -6.08 18.42 5.62
N HIS A 214 -5.22 17.62 5.00
CA HIS A 214 -5.59 16.27 4.56
C HIS A 214 -5.93 15.37 5.76
N LYS A 215 -5.14 15.44 6.84
CA LYS A 215 -5.45 14.74 8.10
C LYS A 215 -6.82 15.09 8.65
N ARG A 216 -7.20 16.38 8.68
CA ARG A 216 -8.55 16.79 9.12
C ARG A 216 -9.64 16.20 8.23
N ASN A 217 -9.42 16.14 6.92
CA ASN A 217 -10.37 15.53 5.99
C ASN A 217 -10.49 14.02 6.21
N LEU A 218 -9.38 13.32 6.47
CA LEU A 218 -9.37 11.90 6.85
C LEU A 218 -10.20 11.67 8.11
N ASP A 219 -10.02 12.49 9.15
CA ASP A 219 -10.79 12.40 10.39
C ASP A 219 -12.30 12.59 10.14
N LEU A 220 -12.69 13.62 9.38
CA LEU A 220 -14.10 13.89 9.06
C LEU A 220 -14.72 12.78 8.21
N PHE A 221 -13.98 12.27 7.23
CA PHE A 221 -14.42 11.14 6.42
C PHE A 221 -14.64 9.90 7.31
N ALA A 222 -13.65 9.56 8.15
CA ALA A 222 -13.69 8.40 9.04
C ALA A 222 -14.85 8.49 10.05
N GLN A 223 -15.11 9.66 10.64
CA GLN A 223 -16.23 9.85 11.56
C GLN A 223 -17.58 9.52 10.92
N ASN A 224 -17.86 10.11 9.74
CA ASN A 224 -19.11 9.84 9.01
C ASN A 224 -19.22 8.36 8.60
N TRP A 225 -18.11 7.74 8.19
CA TRP A 225 -18.09 6.33 7.79
C TRP A 225 -18.33 5.41 8.99
N LEU A 226 -17.71 5.68 10.14
CA LEU A 226 -17.86 4.90 11.38
C LEU A 226 -19.29 4.93 11.92
N GLU A 227 -19.99 6.05 11.83
CA GLU A 227 -21.42 6.13 12.21
C GLU A 227 -22.27 5.16 11.37
N LYS A 228 -22.04 5.16 10.05
CA LYS A 228 -22.71 4.23 9.14
C LYS A 228 -22.36 2.78 9.47
N LEU A 229 -21.07 2.44 9.58
CA LEU A 229 -20.60 1.08 9.88
C LEU A 229 -21.17 0.57 11.22
N THR A 230 -21.26 1.43 12.23
CA THR A 230 -21.85 1.09 13.52
C THR A 230 -23.34 0.76 13.39
N SER A 231 -24.08 1.50 12.55
CA SER A 231 -25.49 1.21 12.26
C SER A 231 -25.65 -0.10 11.50
N ASP A 232 -24.79 -0.37 10.53
CA ASP A 232 -24.83 -1.58 9.70
C ASP A 232 -24.45 -2.82 10.52
N GLU A 233 -23.41 -2.76 11.33
CA GLU A 233 -22.97 -3.88 12.19
C GLU A 233 -24.04 -4.29 13.21
N LYS A 234 -24.74 -3.31 13.82
CA LYS A 234 -25.83 -3.58 14.78
C LYS A 234 -27.01 -4.33 14.18
N LYS A 235 -27.17 -4.30 12.85
CA LYS A 235 -28.27 -4.97 12.15
C LYS A 235 -27.91 -6.37 11.68
N LYS A 236 -26.62 -6.75 11.73
CA LYS A 236 -26.13 -8.05 11.26
C LYS A 236 -26.28 -9.12 12.33
N ASP A 237 -26.55 -10.33 11.86
CA ASP A 237 -26.41 -11.56 12.64
C ASP A 237 -25.04 -12.17 12.33
N LEU A 238 -24.07 -11.98 13.22
CA LEU A 238 -22.68 -12.40 12.99
C LEU A 238 -22.49 -13.92 12.98
N ASP A 239 -23.50 -14.70 13.39
CA ASP A 239 -23.49 -16.16 13.23
C ASP A 239 -23.76 -16.57 11.76
N LYS A 240 -24.27 -15.64 10.93
CA LYS A 240 -24.69 -15.90 9.53
C LYS A 240 -24.00 -15.01 8.52
N GLU A 241 -23.46 -13.86 8.94
CA GLU A 241 -22.88 -12.86 8.06
C GLU A 241 -21.54 -12.37 8.61
N ASP A 242 -20.61 -12.02 7.71
CA ASP A 242 -19.34 -11.44 8.13
C ASP A 242 -19.54 -10.03 8.73
N SER A 243 -18.70 -9.69 9.70
CA SER A 243 -18.60 -8.33 10.25
C SER A 243 -18.33 -7.29 9.15
N VAL A 244 -18.80 -6.05 9.34
CA VAL A 244 -18.37 -4.90 8.53
C VAL A 244 -16.86 -4.61 8.66
N LEU A 245 -16.21 -5.22 9.65
CA LEU A 245 -14.76 -5.13 9.86
C LEU A 245 -13.99 -6.35 9.31
N GLU A 246 -14.63 -7.26 8.58
CA GLU A 246 -13.97 -8.43 7.99
C GLU A 246 -12.86 -8.01 7.01
N PRO A 247 -11.58 -8.20 7.37
CA PRO A 247 -10.46 -7.65 6.60
C PRO A 247 -10.30 -8.30 5.22
N SER A 248 -10.80 -9.51 4.99
CA SER A 248 -10.79 -10.11 3.64
C SER A 248 -11.82 -9.49 2.68
N ARG A 249 -12.81 -8.75 3.20
CA ARG A 249 -13.85 -8.07 2.40
C ARG A 249 -13.58 -6.59 2.23
N ASP A 250 -13.21 -5.91 3.30
CA ASP A 250 -12.87 -4.48 3.28
C ASP A 250 -11.66 -4.20 4.18
N PRO A 251 -10.44 -4.43 3.67
CA PRO A 251 -9.23 -4.24 4.46
C PRO A 251 -8.97 -2.75 4.74
N HIS A 252 -9.53 -1.81 3.97
CA HIS A 252 -9.41 -0.36 4.22
C HIS A 252 -10.23 0.06 5.44
N THR A 253 -11.48 -0.41 5.55
CA THR A 253 -12.30 -0.16 6.74
C THR A 253 -11.65 -0.75 7.97
N PHE A 254 -11.19 -2.01 7.91
CA PHE A 254 -10.43 -2.63 8.99
C PHE A 254 -9.21 -1.76 9.39
N ALA A 255 -8.39 -1.39 8.41
CA ALA A 255 -7.18 -0.59 8.63
C ALA A 255 -7.47 0.80 9.22
N MET A 256 -8.54 1.46 8.78
CA MET A 256 -8.96 2.76 9.31
C MET A 256 -9.34 2.67 10.79
N VAL A 257 -10.11 1.65 11.18
CA VAL A 257 -10.55 1.45 12.58
C VAL A 257 -9.37 1.06 13.47
N TYR A 258 -8.73 -0.07 13.16
CA TYR A 258 -7.67 -0.61 14.01
C TYR A 258 -6.41 0.24 13.94
N GLY A 259 -6.13 0.89 12.81
CA GLY A 259 -5.00 1.79 12.65
C GLY A 259 -5.14 3.02 13.52
N LYS A 260 -6.32 3.66 13.54
CA LYS A 260 -6.60 4.78 14.44
C LYS A 260 -6.41 4.42 15.91
N ILE A 261 -6.90 3.26 16.35
CA ILE A 261 -6.69 2.76 17.72
C ILE A 261 -5.20 2.59 18.00
N LEU A 262 -4.50 1.89 17.09
CA LEU A 262 -3.10 1.52 17.26
C LEU A 262 -2.19 2.76 17.32
N ILE A 263 -2.34 3.73 16.42
CA ILE A 263 -1.55 4.96 16.44
C ILE A 263 -1.90 5.88 17.62
N THR A 264 -3.13 5.81 18.14
CA THR A 264 -3.52 6.62 19.32
C THR A 264 -2.88 6.06 20.59
N TYR A 265 -2.91 4.74 20.78
CA TYR A 265 -2.35 4.11 21.98
C TYR A 265 -0.84 3.93 21.91
N TYR A 266 -0.27 3.79 20.71
CA TYR A 266 1.15 3.49 20.51
C TYR A 266 1.78 4.39 19.44
N PRO A 267 1.72 5.73 19.59
CA PRO A 267 2.04 6.70 18.53
C PRO A 267 3.44 6.57 17.95
N ARG A 268 4.41 6.03 18.71
CA ARG A 268 5.80 5.85 18.28
C ARG A 268 6.26 4.39 18.26
N THR A 269 5.38 3.44 18.54
CA THR A 269 5.75 2.02 18.70
C THR A 269 4.78 1.07 18.03
N TRP A 270 3.69 1.55 17.43
CA TRP A 270 2.71 0.74 16.71
C TRP A 270 3.34 -0.22 15.70
N PHE A 271 4.37 0.21 14.96
CA PHE A 271 5.07 -0.63 13.99
C PHE A 271 5.71 -1.86 14.66
N LYS A 272 6.22 -1.72 15.89
CA LYS A 272 6.82 -2.84 16.63
C LYS A 272 5.76 -3.89 16.93
N ILE A 273 4.55 -3.45 17.29
CA ILE A 273 3.42 -4.31 17.61
C ILE A 273 3.04 -5.15 16.39
N LEU A 274 2.95 -4.53 15.21
CA LEU A 274 2.66 -5.23 13.96
C LEU A 274 3.80 -6.17 13.52
N PHE A 275 5.05 -5.84 13.87
CA PHE A 275 6.22 -6.67 13.56
C PHE A 275 6.47 -7.82 14.54
N THR A 276 5.93 -7.75 15.76
CA THR A 276 6.01 -8.84 16.73
C THR A 276 4.95 -9.88 16.41
N ARG A 277 5.38 -11.07 15.97
CA ARG A 277 4.51 -12.26 15.97
C ARG A 277 4.02 -12.46 17.41
N PRO A 278 2.70 -12.42 17.70
CA PRO A 278 2.25 -12.88 18.99
C PRO A 278 2.62 -14.36 19.11
N LYS A 279 3.39 -14.72 20.12
CA LYS A 279 3.53 -16.14 20.51
C LYS A 279 2.18 -16.54 21.08
N ILE A 280 1.39 -17.27 20.31
CA ILE A 280 0.15 -17.87 20.78
C ILE A 280 0.44 -19.36 20.95
N PHE A 281 0.53 -19.77 22.22
CA PHE A 281 0.63 -21.12 22.78
C PHE A 281 1.38 -22.17 21.95
#